data_AF-A0A388P8P6-F1
#
_entry.id   AF-A0A388P8P6-F1
#
_cell.length_a   1.000
_cell.length_b   1.000
_cell.length_c   1.000
_cell.angle_alpha   90.00
_cell.angle_beta   90.00
_cell.angle_gamma   90.00
#
_symmetry.space_group_name_H-M   'P 1'
#
loop_
_entity.id
_entity.type
_entity.pdbx_description
1 polymer ?
#
loop_
_entity_poly.entity_id
_entity_poly.type
_entity_poly.pdbx_seq_one_letter_code
_entity_poly.pdbx_strand_id
1 'polypeptide(L)' 'MALYPLSAFRAMNKAALEVYQSIKANGTQKEVLNKMQTRDELYKSINYYEYEKSLDRFNK' A
#
# COMPACT_ATOMS: atom_id res chain seq x y z
N MET A 1 -6.21 5.28 -29.31
CA MET A 1 -5.95 4.57 -28.02
C MET A 1 -4.57 4.98 -27.54
N ALA A 2 -4.43 5.35 -26.26
CA ALA A 2 -3.15 5.71 -25.66
C ALA A 2 -2.83 4.75 -24.51
N LEU A 3 -1.61 4.23 -24.46
CA LEU A 3 -1.15 3.31 -23.43
C LEU A 3 -0.10 3.98 -22.55
N TYR A 4 -0.21 3.80 -21.25
CA TYR A 4 0.74 4.31 -20.25
C TYR A 4 1.45 3.14 -19.56
N PRO A 5 2.34 2.43 -20.27
CA PRO A 5 2.74 1.07 -19.90
C PRO A 5 3.53 0.98 -18.58
N LEU A 6 4.18 2.07 -18.15
CA LEU A 6 5.11 2.04 -17.01
C LEU A 6 4.92 3.18 -16.01
N SER A 7 3.92 4.05 -16.19
CA SER A 7 3.80 5.26 -15.37
C SER A 7 3.63 4.95 -13.87
N ALA A 8 2.71 4.05 -13.53
CA ALA A 8 2.49 3.62 -12.15
C ALA A 8 3.73 2.91 -11.57
N PHE A 9 4.34 2.02 -12.34
CA PHE A 9 5.52 1.26 -11.90
C PHE A 9 6.72 2.17 -11.58
N ARG A 10 6.96 3.21 -12.40
CA ARG A 10 8.03 4.18 -12.14
C ARG A 10 7.79 4.96 -10.85
N ALA A 11 6.55 5.39 -10.59
CA ALA A 11 6.20 6.07 -9.35
C ALA A 11 6.38 5.16 -8.12
N MET A 12 5.91 3.92 -8.21
CA MET A 12 6.05 2.91 -7.15
C MET A 12 7.52 2.66 -6.80
N ASN A 13 8.39 2.47 -7.79
CA ASN A 13 9.81 2.22 -7.55
C ASN A 13 10.51 3.40 -6.86
N LYS A 14 10.14 4.64 -7.20
CA LYS A 14 10.70 5.84 -6.57
C LYS A 14 10.26 5.94 -5.10
N ALA A 15 8.98 5.71 -4.81
CA ALA A 15 8.47 5.72 -3.44
C ALA A 15 9.11 4.61 -2.58
N ALA A 16 9.28 3.41 -3.14
CA ALA A 16 9.96 2.31 -2.45
C ALA A 16 11.43 2.64 -2.12
N LEU A 17 12.17 3.21 -3.08
CA LEU A 17 13.55 3.64 -2.87
C LEU A 17 13.67 4.67 -1.72
N GLU A 18 12.74 5.62 -1.66
CA GLU A 18 12.71 6.63 -0.60
C GLU A 18 12.52 5.99 0.79
N VAL A 19 11.61 5.03 0.92
CA VAL A 19 11.40 4.29 2.16
C VAL A 19 12.67 3.54 2.58
N TYR A 20 13.34 2.85 1.64
CA TYR A 20 14.59 2.15 1.93
C TYR A 20 15.70 3.10 2.39
N GLN A 21 15.84 4.25 1.75
CA GLN A 21 16.83 5.26 2.12
C GLN A 21 16.53 5.85 3.50
N SER A 22 15.27 6.20 3.79
CA SER A 22 14.86 6.71 5.10
C SER A 22 15.15 5.72 6.21
N ILE A 23 14.79 4.45 6.04
CA ILE A 23 15.04 3.42 7.05
C ILE A 23 16.55 3.23 7.27
N LYS A 24 17.34 3.21 6.19
CA LYS A 24 18.80 3.08 6.28
C LYS A 24 19.44 4.26 7.03
N ALA A 25 18.98 5.48 6.79
CA ALA A 25 19.54 6.69 7.40
C ALA A 25 19.09 6.90 8.85
N ASN A 26 17.80 6.67 9.13
CA ASN A 26 17.16 7.05 10.40
C ASN A 26 16.97 5.86 11.35
N GLY A 27 17.26 4.62 10.92
CA GLY A 27 17.01 3.40 11.69
C GLY A 27 15.52 3.06 11.85
N THR A 28 14.61 3.82 11.24
CA THR A 28 13.16 3.64 11.31
C THR A 28 12.44 4.34 10.15
N GLN A 29 11.20 3.93 9.89
CA GLN A 29 10.32 4.44 8.84
C GLN A 29 9.47 5.66 9.26
N LYS A 30 9.58 6.14 10.51
CA LYS A 30 8.67 7.17 11.08
C LYS A 30 8.46 8.38 10.16
N GLU A 31 9.53 8.92 9.59
CA GLU A 31 9.50 10.12 8.73
C GLU A 31 8.79 9.92 7.38
N VAL A 32 8.53 8.68 6.97
CA VAL A 32 7.89 8.35 5.68
C VAL A 32 6.51 7.72 5.82
N LEU A 33 5.99 7.58 7.05
CA LEU A 33 4.67 6.98 7.30
C LEU A 33 3.54 7.71 6.58
N ASN A 34 3.59 9.03 6.51
CA ASN A 34 2.59 9.86 5.82
C ASN A 34 2.58 9.68 4.30
N LYS A 35 3.58 9.01 3.71
CA LYS A 35 3.68 8.72 2.27
C LYS A 35 3.17 7.32 1.91
N MET A 36 2.86 6.50 2.92
CA MET A 36 2.41 5.13 2.71
C MET A 36 0.90 5.07 2.53
N GLN A 37 0.46 4.11 1.72
CA GLN A 37 -0.94 3.68 1.73
C GLN A 37 -1.28 3.16 3.13
N THR A 38 -2.37 3.64 3.70
CA THR A 38 -2.86 3.19 5.00
C THR A 38 -3.43 1.78 4.91
N ARG A 39 -3.53 1.10 6.06
CA ARG A 39 -4.14 -0.24 6.14
C ARG A 39 -5.59 -0.25 5.65
N ASP A 40 -6.36 0.77 6.00
CA ASP A 40 -7.76 0.92 5.60
C ASP A 40 -7.90 1.11 4.08
N GLU A 41 -7.05 1.95 3.47
CA GLU A 41 -7.01 2.10 2.01
C GLU A 41 -6.64 0.79 1.30
N LEU A 42 -5.68 0.02 1.85
CA LEU A 42 -5.35 -1.30 1.32
C LEU A 42 -6.56 -2.24 1.39
N TYR A 43 -7.24 -2.31 2.54
CA TYR A 43 -8.41 -3.17 2.72
C TYR A 43 -9.54 -2.84 1.75
N LYS A 44 -9.78 -1.55 1.53
CA LYS A 44 -10.73 -1.08 0.50
C LYS A 44 -10.31 -1.51 -0.89
N SER A 45 -9.03 -1.39 -1.24
CA SER A 45 -8.54 -1.73 -2.59
C SER A 45 -8.64 -3.23 -2.93
N ILE A 46 -8.59 -4.11 -1.92
CA ILE A 46 -8.67 -5.56 -2.10
C ILE A 46 -10.03 -6.15 -1.68
N ASN A 47 -11.04 -5.31 -1.44
CA ASN A 47 -12.37 -5.72 -0.95
C ASN A 47 -12.35 -6.60 0.30
N TYR A 48 -11.41 -6.35 1.21
CA TYR A 48 -11.17 -7.19 2.39
C TYR A 48 -12.42 -7.37 3.28
N TYR A 49 -13.15 -6.27 3.53
CA TYR A 49 -14.31 -6.28 4.42
C TYR A 49 -15.47 -7.15 3.93
N GLU A 50 -15.60 -7.36 2.63
CA GLU A 50 -16.65 -8.23 2.09
C GLU A 50 -16.33 -9.70 2.36
N TYR A 51 -15.05 -10.08 2.28
CA TYR A 51 -14.59 -11.40 2.69
C TYR A 51 -14.76 -11.61 4.20
N GLU A 52 -14.34 -10.66 5.03
CA GLU A 52 -14.49 -10.73 6.49
C GLU A 52 -15.97 -10.92 6.90
N LYS A 53 -16.88 -10.09 6.37
CA LYS A 53 -18.33 -10.24 6.60
C LYS A 53 -18.87 -11.60 6.19
N SER A 54 -18.33 -12.21 5.13
CA SER A 54 -18.78 -13.52 4.68
C SER A 54 -18.38 -14.61 5.67
N LEU A 55 -17.14 -14.58 6.17
CA LEU A 55 -16.65 -15.51 7.18
C LEU A 55 -17.44 -15.40 8.48
N ASP A 56 -17.75 -14.17 8.92
CA ASP A 56 -18.57 -13.94 10.12
C ASP A 56 -19.98 -14.53 10.01
N ARG A 57 -20.54 -14.63 8.80
CA ARG A 57 -21.83 -15.28 8.57
C ARG A 57 -21.76 -16.80 8.60
N PHE A 58 -20.61 -17.38 8.23
CA PHE A 58 -20.40 -18.84 8.23
C PHE A 58 -19.98 -19.37 9.60
N ASN A 59 -19.33 -18.54 10.42
CA ASN A 59 -18.87 -18.90 11.76
C ASN A 59 -19.93 -18.62 12.85
N LYS A 60 -21.14 -18.25 12.47
CA LYS A 60 -22.33 -18.14 13.33
C LYS A 60 -23.27 -19.30 13.07
#